data_AF-A0A1I5YTB6-F1
#
_entry.id   AF-A0A1I5YTB6-F1
#
_cell.length_a   1.000
_cell.length_b   1.000
_cell.length_c   1.000
_cell.angle_alpha   90.00
_cell.angle_beta   90.00
_cell.angle_gamma   90.00
#
_symmetry.space_group_name_H-M   'P 1'
#
loop_
_entity.id
_entity.type
_entity.pdbx_description
1 polymer ?
#
loop_
_entity_poly.entity_id
_entity_poly.type
_entity_poly.pdbx_seq_one_letter_code
_entity_poly.pdbx_strand_id
1 'polypeptide(L)' 'HEYIRYVLPKKSSFEKMDDAKTLLLLNHINSEKRDMLNGHSPYEISLLLLDNRLHQALGLKEIPADDVTLIPALVK' A
#
# COMPACT_ATOMS: atom_id res chain seq x y z
N HIS A 1 -0.92 -7.44 -8.36
CA HIS A 1 -0.84 -7.56 -6.89
C HIS A 1 -2.22 -7.96 -6.36
N GLU A 2 -2.33 -9.01 -5.54
CA GLU A 2 -3.61 -9.51 -5.03
C GLU A 2 -4.36 -8.46 -4.19
N TYR A 3 -3.67 -7.73 -3.30
CA TYR A 3 -4.30 -6.75 -2.40
C TYR A 3 -5.00 -5.58 -3.08
N ILE A 4 -4.60 -5.22 -4.31
CA ILE A 4 -5.36 -4.24 -5.11
C ILE A 4 -6.79 -4.74 -5.30
N ARG A 5 -7.01 -6.06 -5.40
CA ARG A 5 -8.33 -6.66 -5.59
C ARG A 5 -9.17 -6.77 -4.33
N TYR A 6 -8.59 -6.63 -3.14
CA TYR A 6 -9.37 -6.50 -1.91
C TYR A 6 -10.06 -5.13 -1.85
N VAL A 7 -9.39 -4.09 -2.34
CA VAL A 7 -9.91 -2.71 -2.39
C VAL A 7 -10.70 -2.42 -3.68
N LEU A 8 -10.23 -2.90 -4.83
CA LEU A 8 -10.83 -2.76 -6.17
C LEU A 8 -11.16 -4.15 -6.75
N PRO A 9 -12.30 -4.75 -6.35
CA PRO A 9 -12.69 -6.08 -6.75
C PRO A 9 -12.72 -6.28 -8.27
N LYS A 10 -12.67 -7.53 -8.72
CA LYS A 10 -12.85 -7.81 -10.15
C LYS A 10 -14.16 -7.20 -10.65
N LYS A 11 -14.15 -6.71 -11.89
CA LYS A 11 -15.25 -5.97 -12.53
C LYS A 11 -15.51 -4.56 -11.97
N SER A 12 -14.69 -4.04 -11.04
CA SER A 12 -14.67 -2.61 -10.73
C SER A 12 -13.87 -1.82 -11.76
N SER A 13 -14.28 -0.57 -12.02
CA SER A 13 -13.54 0.39 -12.84
C SER A 13 -12.40 1.03 -12.06
N PHE A 14 -11.35 1.46 -12.76
CA PHE A 14 -10.26 2.29 -12.22
C PHE A 14 -10.44 3.78 -12.54
N GLU A 15 -11.48 4.18 -13.27
CA GLU A 15 -11.66 5.57 -13.76
C GLU A 15 -11.68 6.64 -12.65
N LYS A 16 -12.05 6.27 -11.42
CA LYS A 16 -12.10 7.18 -10.27
C LYS A 16 -10.82 7.19 -9.43
N MET A 17 -9.78 6.47 -9.85
CA MET A 17 -8.48 6.46 -9.19
C MET A 17 -7.66 7.64 -9.70
N ASP A 18 -7.38 8.57 -8.80
CA ASP A 18 -6.40 9.64 -9.02
C ASP A 18 -5.08 9.29 -8.32
N ASP A 19 -4.08 10.16 -8.46
CA ASP A 19 -2.76 9.97 -7.86
C ASP A 19 -2.84 9.86 -6.33
N ALA A 20 -3.75 10.62 -5.69
CA ALA A 20 -3.91 10.62 -4.24
C ALA A 20 -4.46 9.27 -3.73
N LYS A 21 -5.51 8.74 -4.35
CA LYS A 21 -6.07 7.41 -4.03
C LYS A 21 -5.10 6.29 -4.37
N THR A 22 -4.35 6.44 -5.45
CA THR A 22 -3.32 5.47 -5.85
C THR A 22 -2.21 5.42 -4.82
N LEU A 23 -1.70 6.58 -4.38
CA LEU A 23 -0.68 6.67 -3.35
C LEU A 23 -1.18 6.16 -1.99
N LEU A 24 -2.42 6.50 -1.62
CA LEU A 24 -3.07 5.99 -0.41
C LEU A 24 -3.12 4.46 -0.44
N LEU A 25 -3.67 3.88 -1.51
CA LEU A 25 -3.75 2.43 -1.69
C LEU A 25 -2.37 1.77 -1.60
N LEU A 26 -1.37 2.34 -2.27
CA LEU A 26 -0.01 1.82 -2.28
C LEU A 26 0.61 1.82 -0.87
N ASN A 27 0.43 2.89 -0.10
CA ASN A 27 0.97 2.98 1.26
C ASN A 27 0.31 1.97 2.21
N HIS A 28 -1.01 1.74 2.11
CA HIS A 28 -1.66 0.67 2.88
C HIS A 28 -1.17 -0.74 2.46
N ILE A 29 -1.08 -1.02 1.16
CA ILE A 29 -0.60 -2.32 0.65
C ILE A 29 0.85 -2.62 1.08
N ASN A 30 1.70 -1.60 1.07
CA ASN A 30 3.11 -1.73 1.43
C ASN A 30 3.34 -1.69 2.94
N SER A 31 2.37 -1.26 3.74
CA SER A 31 2.46 -1.29 5.21
C SER A 31 1.85 -2.56 5.82
N GLU A 32 1.08 -3.33 5.05
CA GLU A 32 0.56 -4.63 5.46
C GLU A 32 1.70 -5.61 5.79
N LYS A 33 1.68 -6.16 7.02
CA LYS A 33 2.63 -7.17 7.50
C LYS A 33 2.40 -8.49 6.77
N ARG A 34 3.48 -9.20 6.43
CA ARG A 34 3.39 -10.46 5.70
C ARG A 34 4.20 -11.55 6.38
N ASP A 35 3.57 -12.70 6.60
CA ASP A 35 4.25 -13.89 7.15
C ASP A 35 5.45 -14.31 6.31
N MET A 36 5.34 -14.22 4.97
CA MET A 36 6.44 -14.52 4.05
C MET A 36 7.63 -13.55 4.16
N LEU A 37 7.44 -12.39 4.81
CA LEU A 37 8.49 -11.42 5.11
C LEU A 37 8.87 -11.48 6.61
N ASN A 38 8.67 -12.62 7.27
CA ASN A 38 8.93 -12.81 8.70
C ASN A 38 8.19 -11.79 9.58
N GLY A 39 6.95 -11.44 9.20
CA GLY A 39 6.14 -10.49 9.95
C GLY A 39 6.51 -9.02 9.70
N HIS A 40 7.34 -8.73 8.69
CA HIS A 40 7.61 -7.36 8.23
C HIS A 40 6.68 -6.94 7.07
N SER A 41 6.53 -5.64 6.88
CA SER A 41 5.86 -5.07 5.71
C SER A 41 6.84 -4.86 4.55
N PRO A 42 6.37 -4.84 3.29
CA PRO A 42 7.19 -4.41 2.17
C PRO A 42 7.86 -3.04 2.37
N TYR A 43 7.18 -2.10 3.05
CA TYR A 43 7.72 -0.79 3.37
C TYR A 43 8.94 -0.91 4.27
N GLU A 44 8.88 -1.66 5.36
CA GLU A 44 10.01 -1.88 6.27
C GLU A 44 11.20 -2.53 5.55
N ILE A 45 10.92 -3.56 4.75
CA ILE A 45 11.96 -4.24 3.96
C ILE A 45 12.59 -3.25 2.96
N SER A 46 11.79 -2.39 2.33
CA SER A 46 12.30 -1.41 1.35
C SER A 46 13.23 -0.36 1.96
N LEU A 47 13.07 0.01 3.24
CA LEU A 47 13.96 0.94 3.94
C LEU A 47 15.39 0.39 4.12
N LEU A 48 15.54 -0.94 4.10
CA LEU A 48 16.82 -1.62 4.22
C LEU A 48 17.48 -1.87 2.86
N LEU A 49 16.67 -2.02 1.81
CA LEU A 49 17.14 -2.47 0.49
C LEU A 49 17.32 -1.33 -0.52
N LEU A 50 16.65 -0.18 -0.32
CA LEU A 50 16.61 0.92 -1.28
C LEU A 50 17.18 2.21 -0.67
N ASP A 51 17.54 3.16 -1.55
CA ASP A 51 17.88 4.51 -1.13
C ASP A 51 16.61 5.23 -0.63
N ASN A 52 16.61 5.63 0.64
CA ASN A 52 15.47 6.26 1.29
C ASN A 52 15.05 7.61 0.68
N ARG A 53 15.87 8.22 -0.20
CA ARG A 53 15.45 9.36 -1.02
C ARG A 53 14.29 9.00 -1.96
N LEU A 54 14.18 7.73 -2.36
CA LEU A 54 13.07 7.26 -3.20
C LEU A 54 11.74 7.31 -2.46
N HIS A 55 11.71 6.97 -1.17
CA HIS A 55 10.48 7.04 -0.36
C HIS A 55 9.94 8.47 -0.32
N GLN A 56 10.83 9.45 -0.13
CA GLN A 56 10.45 10.86 -0.16
C GLN A 56 9.97 11.30 -1.54
N ALA A 57 10.70 10.94 -2.60
CA ALA A 57 10.36 11.32 -3.98
C ALA A 57 9.03 10.72 -4.45
N LEU A 58 8.69 9.52 -3.99
CA LEU A 58 7.47 8.79 -4.36
C LEU A 58 6.32 8.98 -3.37
N GLY A 59 6.54 9.71 -2.25
CA GLY A 59 5.54 9.92 -1.21
C GLY A 59 5.18 8.67 -0.41
N LEU A 60 6.08 7.68 -0.36
CA LEU A 60 5.87 6.44 0.37
C LEU A 60 5.92 6.70 1.88
N LYS A 61 4.98 6.11 2.60
CA LYS A 61 4.89 6.25 4.06
C LYS A 61 4.47 4.93 4.69
N GLU A 62 4.99 4.70 5.89
CA GLU A 62 4.48 3.66 6.77
C GLU A 62 3.11 4.06 7.29
N ILE A 63 2.20 3.09 7.32
CA ILE A 63 0.91 3.17 8.01
C ILE A 63 1.01 2.27 9.25
N PRO A 64 0.63 2.76 10.45
CA PRO A 64 0.58 1.93 11.65
C PRO A 64 -0.27 0.68 11.42
N ALA A 65 0.14 -0.45 11.99
CA ALA A 65 -0.53 -1.74 11.73
C ALA A 65 -2.05 -1.71 11.99
N ASP A 66 -2.47 -1.04 13.08
CA ASP A 66 -3.88 -0.90 13.44
C ASP A 66 -4.68 0.01 12.48
N ASP A 67 -4.00 0.86 11.71
CA ASP A 67 -4.59 1.76 10.71
C ASP A 67 -4.55 1.17 9.29
N VAL A 68 -3.86 0.04 9.07
CA VAL A 68 -3.83 -0.60 7.75
C VAL A 68 -5.21 -1.15 7.44
N THR A 69 -5.78 -0.72 6.31
CA THR A 69 -7.06 -1.22 5.82
C THR A 69 -6.95 -1.57 4.34
N LEU A 70 -7.45 -2.74 3.96
CA LEU A 70 -7.44 -3.22 2.58
C LEU A 70 -8.86 -3.61 2.12
N ILE A 71 -9.83 -2.74 2.42
CA ILE A 71 -11.23 -2.92 2.02
C ILE A 71 -11.67 -1.83 1.03
N PRO A 72 -12.78 -2.03 0.29
CA PRO A 72 -13.21 -1.07 -0.71
C PRO A 72 -13.50 0.35 -0.19
N ALA A 73 -13.74 0.53 1.11
CA ALA A 73 -13.96 1.85 1.71
C ALA A 73 -12.72 2.76 1.65
N LEU A 74 -11.52 2.20 1.47
CA LEU A 74 -10.27 2.97 1.47
C LEU A 74 -10.21 4.05 0.38
N VAL A 75 -10.80 3.79 -0.79
CA VAL A 75 -10.68 4.65 -1.98
C VAL A 75 -12.04 5.16 -2.51
N LYS A 76 -13.11 4.99 -1.72
CA LYS A 76 -14.48 5.36 -2.09
C LYS A 76 -14.79 6.82 -1.86
#